data_AF-A0A814DUY4-F1
#
_entry.id   AF-A0A814DUY4-F1
#
_cell.length_a   1.000
_cell.length_b   1.000
_cell.length_c   1.000
_cell.angle_alpha   90.00
_cell.angle_beta   90.00
_cell.angle_gamma   90.00
#
_symmetry.space_group_name_H-M   'P 1'
#
loop_
_entity.id
_entity.type
_entity.pdbx_description
1 polymer ?
#
loop_
_entity_poly.entity_id
_entity_poly.type
_entity_poly.pdbx_seq_one_letter_code
_entity_poly.pdbx_strand_id
1 'polypeptide(L)'
;MSDDEVQSFSADYAKSDLAKCHGKNCANEISKGTLRLARLIPNPFIPTSSTHGDQLMPQYYHVQCFMNYLRSGSEKKKRVANVSNDIQGFEELKKKDQDYLKRLFASEQQVNKKLESSTAQTTYLEAHTDDDDKFWQITIDNKTTKTKYGILGEDDSEAIILIKDFSTNQEAQKYVDKKVQEKVKRGYTIEKQTGTVGTKRKRGASNVRKTPDKRQKLANTKTTATNTKKRSSNKT
;
A
#
# COMPACT_ATOMS: atom_id res chain seq x y z
N MET A 1 -35.83 -11.54 -17.51
CA MET A 1 -34.77 -12.30 -16.83
C MET A 1 -33.87 -11.27 -16.20
N SER A 2 -33.77 -11.26 -14.87
CA SER A 2 -32.84 -10.38 -14.16
C SER A 2 -31.42 -10.78 -14.50
N ASP A 3 -30.54 -9.81 -14.71
CA ASP A 3 -29.09 -10.04 -14.72
C ASP A 3 -28.68 -10.52 -13.32
N ASP A 4 -28.59 -11.84 -13.15
CA ASP A 4 -28.00 -12.44 -11.95
C ASP A 4 -26.56 -11.94 -11.85
N GLU A 5 -26.33 -10.99 -10.94
CA GLU A 5 -25.05 -10.31 -10.77
C GLU A 5 -23.98 -11.36 -10.47
N VAL A 6 -23.13 -11.67 -11.47
CA VAL A 6 -22.22 -12.81 -11.42
C VAL A 6 -21.33 -12.71 -10.18
N GLN A 7 -21.67 -13.53 -9.19
CA GLN A 7 -21.09 -13.44 -7.88
C GLN A 7 -19.60 -13.75 -7.98
N SER A 8 -18.75 -12.75 -7.76
CA SER A 8 -17.33 -12.86 -8.11
C SER A 8 -16.50 -13.50 -7.01
N PHE A 9 -17.09 -13.72 -5.83
CA PHE A 9 -16.43 -14.21 -4.63
C PHE A 9 -17.28 -15.25 -3.90
N SER A 10 -16.62 -16.20 -3.26
CA SER A 10 -17.28 -17.20 -2.41
C SER A 10 -16.46 -17.48 -1.15
N ALA A 11 -17.10 -18.09 -0.16
CA ALA A 11 -16.50 -18.55 1.08
C ALA A 11 -17.01 -19.95 1.42
N ASP A 12 -16.10 -20.84 1.81
CA ASP A 12 -16.43 -22.17 2.30
C ASP A 12 -15.39 -22.67 3.31
N TYR A 13 -15.67 -23.81 3.94
CA TYR A 13 -14.67 -24.58 4.65
C TYR A 13 -14.00 -25.56 3.68
N ALA A 14 -12.66 -25.64 3.72
CA ALA A 14 -11.89 -26.50 2.84
C ALA A 14 -12.34 -27.97 2.94
N LYS A 15 -12.87 -28.54 1.86
CA LYS A 15 -13.37 -29.93 1.81
C LYS A 15 -12.23 -30.97 1.84
N SER A 16 -11.05 -30.58 1.36
CA SER A 16 -9.80 -31.34 1.35
C SER A 16 -8.60 -30.40 1.33
N ASP A 17 -7.41 -30.94 1.64
CA ASP A 17 -6.13 -30.22 1.68
C ASP A 17 -5.53 -29.94 0.28
N LEU A 18 -6.20 -30.37 -0.80
CA LEU A 18 -5.70 -30.26 -2.18
C LEU A 18 -5.70 -28.83 -2.75
N ALA A 19 -6.36 -27.88 -2.09
CA ALA A 19 -6.52 -26.52 -2.59
C ALA A 19 -5.28 -25.68 -2.29
N LYS A 20 -4.59 -25.20 -3.32
CA LYS A 20 -3.45 -24.28 -3.20
C LYS A 20 -3.93 -22.84 -3.09
N CYS A 21 -3.27 -22.03 -2.26
CA CYS A 21 -3.56 -20.62 -2.13
C CYS A 21 -3.04 -19.83 -3.34
N HIS A 22 -3.87 -18.99 -3.96
CA HIS A 22 -3.47 -18.10 -5.06
C HIS A 22 -2.87 -16.76 -4.60
N GLY A 23 -2.37 -16.68 -3.36
CA GLY A 23 -1.79 -15.45 -2.81
C GLY A 23 -0.40 -15.20 -3.41
N LYS A 24 -0.11 -13.97 -3.86
CA LYS A 24 1.15 -13.64 -4.58
C LYS A 24 2.46 -14.09 -3.88
N ASN A 25 2.45 -14.19 -2.55
CA ASN A 25 3.58 -14.64 -1.73
C ASN A 25 3.22 -15.86 -0.85
N CYS A 26 2.24 -16.68 -1.26
CA CYS A 26 1.79 -17.84 -0.51
C CYS A 26 1.73 -19.07 -1.43
N ALA A 27 2.68 -19.99 -1.27
CA ALA A 27 2.72 -21.26 -1.98
C ALA A 27 2.05 -22.41 -1.20
N ASN A 28 1.45 -22.11 -0.05
CA ASN A 28 0.94 -23.10 0.89
C ASN A 28 -0.41 -23.65 0.46
N GLU A 29 -0.63 -24.92 0.78
CA GLU A 29 -1.92 -25.60 0.70
C GLU A 29 -2.85 -25.11 1.82
N ILE A 30 -4.16 -25.18 1.56
CA ILE A 30 -5.23 -24.75 2.45
C ILE A 30 -5.81 -25.99 3.13
N SER A 31 -5.49 -26.18 4.41
CA SER A 31 -5.86 -27.40 5.13
C SER A 31 -7.37 -27.61 5.27
N LYS A 32 -7.80 -28.87 5.25
CA LYS A 32 -9.20 -29.29 5.39
C LYS A 32 -9.84 -28.72 6.66
N GLY A 33 -11.09 -28.29 6.54
CA GLY A 33 -11.88 -27.68 7.62
C GLY A 33 -11.52 -26.22 7.94
N THR A 34 -10.48 -25.64 7.33
CA THR A 34 -10.16 -24.22 7.50
C THR A 34 -11.07 -23.33 6.65
N LEU A 35 -11.34 -22.12 7.15
CA LEU A 35 -12.08 -21.10 6.41
C LEU A 35 -11.20 -20.56 5.26
N ARG A 36 -11.73 -20.60 4.04
CA ARG A 36 -11.09 -20.03 2.84
C ARG A 36 -12.06 -19.14 2.09
N LEU A 37 -11.49 -18.22 1.32
CA LEU A 37 -12.21 -17.34 0.41
C LEU A 37 -11.77 -17.68 -1.02
N ALA A 38 -12.65 -17.54 -1.99
CA ALA A 38 -12.31 -17.73 -3.39
C ALA A 38 -12.73 -16.54 -4.25
N ARG A 39 -12.00 -16.37 -5.36
CA ARG A 39 -12.47 -15.59 -6.51
C ARG A 39 -13.01 -16.55 -7.55
N LEU A 40 -14.26 -16.36 -7.95
CA LEU A 40 -14.87 -17.09 -9.06
C LEU A 40 -14.40 -16.44 -10.37
N ILE A 41 -13.85 -17.27 -11.27
CA ILE A 41 -13.35 -16.84 -12.58
C ILE A 41 -14.05 -17.62 -13.69
N PRO A 42 -14.28 -17.03 -14.88
CA PRO A 42 -14.64 -17.81 -16.06
C PRO A 42 -13.63 -18.93 -16.28
N ASN A 43 -14.14 -20.15 -16.43
CA ASN A 43 -13.35 -21.35 -16.67
C ASN A 43 -12.89 -21.35 -18.14
N PRO A 44 -11.58 -21.21 -18.42
CA PRO A 44 -11.09 -21.08 -19.79
C PRO A 44 -11.20 -22.38 -20.61
N PHE A 45 -11.56 -23.50 -19.97
CA PHE A 45 -11.67 -24.82 -20.61
C PHE A 45 -13.11 -25.20 -20.95
N ILE A 46 -14.11 -24.45 -20.52
CA ILE A 46 -15.52 -24.76 -20.76
C ILE A 46 -16.12 -23.69 -21.69
N PRO A 47 -16.66 -24.07 -22.86
CA PRO A 47 -17.25 -23.11 -23.79
C PRO A 47 -18.50 -22.47 -23.17
N THR A 48 -18.71 -21.19 -23.49
CA THR A 48 -19.76 -20.32 -22.94
C THR A 48 -21.20 -20.76 -23.23
N SER A 49 -21.39 -21.78 -24.06
CA SER A 49 -22.66 -22.46 -24.33
C SER A 49 -23.08 -23.48 -23.27
N SER A 50 -22.22 -23.76 -22.29
CA SER A 50 -22.47 -24.74 -21.20
C SER A 50 -23.34 -24.15 -20.08
N THR A 51 -23.93 -24.96 -19.22
CA THR A 51 -24.77 -24.49 -18.09
C THR A 51 -24.00 -23.53 -17.17
N HIS A 52 -24.64 -22.43 -16.75
CA HIS A 52 -24.00 -21.32 -16.00
C HIS A 52 -23.14 -21.75 -14.79
N GLY A 53 -23.53 -22.82 -14.06
CA GLY A 53 -22.80 -23.29 -12.88
C GLY A 53 -21.41 -23.86 -13.18
N ASP A 54 -21.22 -24.52 -14.32
CA ASP A 54 -19.94 -25.14 -14.70
C ASP A 54 -18.94 -24.12 -15.28
N GLN A 55 -19.43 -22.93 -15.67
CA GLN A 55 -18.62 -21.87 -16.28
C GLN A 55 -17.67 -21.17 -15.30
N LEU A 56 -17.79 -21.39 -13.98
CA LEU A 56 -17.00 -20.66 -12.98
C LEU A 56 -16.07 -21.57 -12.16
N MET A 57 -14.78 -21.24 -12.16
CA MET A 57 -13.75 -21.93 -11.38
C MET A 57 -13.34 -21.09 -10.15
N PRO A 58 -13.33 -21.66 -8.93
CA PRO A 58 -12.85 -20.96 -7.73
C PRO A 58 -11.31 -20.96 -7.65
N GLN A 59 -10.71 -19.77 -7.66
CA GLN A 59 -9.33 -19.57 -7.18
C GLN A 59 -9.34 -19.37 -5.67
N TYR A 60 -8.85 -20.34 -4.91
CA TYR A 60 -8.87 -20.30 -3.44
C TYR A 60 -7.74 -19.48 -2.83
N TYR A 61 -8.03 -18.86 -1.69
CA TYR A 61 -7.13 -18.03 -0.90
C TYR A 61 -7.34 -18.29 0.61
N HIS A 62 -6.25 -18.30 1.37
CA HIS A 62 -6.33 -18.01 2.81
C HIS A 62 -6.96 -16.63 3.02
N VAL A 63 -7.75 -16.44 4.08
CA VAL A 63 -8.47 -15.17 4.36
C VAL A 63 -7.56 -13.93 4.27
N GLN A 64 -6.37 -13.98 4.89
CA GLN A 64 -5.39 -12.89 4.85
C GLN A 64 -4.76 -12.70 3.46
N CYS A 65 -4.58 -13.77 2.69
CA CYS A 65 -4.13 -13.68 1.30
C CYS A 65 -5.19 -13.06 0.39
N PHE A 66 -6.47 -13.27 0.68
CA PHE A 66 -7.57 -12.63 -0.03
C PHE A 66 -7.65 -11.12 0.26
N MET A 67 -7.42 -10.68 1.50
CA MET A 67 -7.30 -9.23 1.80
C MET A 67 -6.14 -8.60 1.03
N ASN A 68 -4.97 -9.23 1.01
CA ASN A 68 -3.82 -8.78 0.20
C ASN A 68 -4.12 -8.79 -1.32
N TYR A 69 -4.96 -9.72 -1.79
CA TYR A 69 -5.49 -9.66 -3.14
C TYR A 69 -6.37 -8.42 -3.32
N LEU A 70 -7.37 -8.14 -2.48
CA LEU A 70 -8.24 -6.96 -2.62
C LEU A 70 -7.50 -5.62 -2.52
N ARG A 71 -6.48 -5.54 -1.67
CA ARG A 71 -5.55 -4.42 -1.51
C ARG A 71 -4.66 -4.15 -2.74
N SER A 72 -4.68 -5.01 -3.76
CA SER A 72 -3.86 -4.82 -4.97
C SER A 72 -4.60 -5.06 -6.29
N GLY A 73 -4.19 -4.33 -7.34
CA GLY A 73 -4.75 -4.41 -8.69
C GLY A 73 -5.47 -3.12 -9.09
N SER A 74 -6.03 -3.12 -10.30
CA SER A 74 -6.72 -1.97 -10.89
C SER A 74 -7.85 -1.42 -10.01
N GLU A 75 -8.16 -0.14 -10.16
CA GLU A 75 -9.24 0.53 -9.44
C GLU A 75 -10.60 -0.07 -9.81
N LYS A 76 -10.87 -0.29 -11.11
CA LYS A 76 -12.10 -0.94 -11.63
C LYS A 76 -12.39 -2.38 -11.16
N LYS A 77 -11.43 -3.08 -10.56
CA LYS A 77 -11.61 -4.47 -10.11
C LYS A 77 -12.68 -4.53 -9.00
N LYS A 78 -13.66 -5.44 -9.13
CA LYS A 78 -14.72 -5.64 -8.12
C LYS A 78 -14.12 -5.77 -6.71
N ARG A 79 -14.62 -4.97 -5.78
CA ARG A 79 -14.31 -5.04 -4.33
C ARG A 79 -15.57 -5.48 -3.59
N VAL A 80 -15.39 -6.01 -2.38
CA VAL A 80 -16.51 -6.41 -1.51
C VAL A 80 -17.00 -5.17 -0.75
N ALA A 81 -18.21 -4.72 -1.08
CA ALA A 81 -18.94 -3.67 -0.39
C ALA A 81 -19.72 -4.25 0.80
N ASN A 82 -20.43 -5.36 0.62
CA ASN A 82 -21.17 -6.06 1.67
C ASN A 82 -20.83 -7.56 1.71
N VAL A 83 -20.10 -7.96 2.75
CA VAL A 83 -19.68 -9.36 2.99
C VAL A 83 -20.83 -10.37 2.93
N SER A 84 -22.03 -9.97 3.36
CA SER A 84 -23.19 -10.87 3.43
C SER A 84 -23.80 -11.13 2.05
N ASN A 85 -23.71 -10.15 1.15
CA ASN A 85 -24.39 -10.16 -0.15
C ASN A 85 -23.44 -10.42 -1.32
N ASP A 86 -22.15 -10.09 -1.21
CA ASP A 86 -21.17 -10.16 -2.29
C ASP A 86 -20.31 -11.44 -2.26
N ILE A 87 -20.53 -12.31 -1.27
CA ILE A 87 -19.78 -13.54 -1.04
C ILE A 87 -20.74 -14.73 -0.96
N GLN A 88 -20.74 -15.57 -2.00
CA GLN A 88 -21.50 -16.82 -2.00
C GLN A 88 -21.09 -17.74 -0.84
N GLY A 89 -22.07 -18.40 -0.20
CA GLY A 89 -21.82 -19.33 0.90
C GLY A 89 -21.59 -18.66 2.27
N PHE A 90 -21.64 -17.33 2.37
CA PHE A 90 -21.44 -16.62 3.63
C PHE A 90 -22.41 -17.05 4.75
N GLU A 91 -23.68 -17.29 4.41
CA GLU A 91 -24.72 -17.70 5.37
C GLU A 91 -24.50 -19.11 5.93
N GLU A 92 -23.85 -19.99 5.17
CA GLU A 92 -23.51 -21.37 5.57
C GLU A 92 -22.32 -21.43 6.56
N LEU A 93 -21.57 -20.33 6.70
CA LEU A 93 -20.46 -20.25 7.63
C LEU A 93 -20.95 -20.23 9.09
N LYS A 94 -20.14 -20.75 10.01
CA LYS A 94 -20.39 -20.65 11.45
C LYS A 94 -20.46 -19.18 11.84
N LYS A 95 -21.38 -18.85 12.75
CA LYS A 95 -21.61 -17.47 13.23
C LYS A 95 -20.33 -16.73 13.66
N LYS A 96 -19.41 -17.43 14.35
CA LYS A 96 -18.08 -16.91 14.72
C LYS A 96 -17.25 -16.42 13.53
N ASP A 97 -17.30 -17.15 12.42
CA ASP A 97 -16.55 -16.87 11.20
C ASP A 97 -17.25 -15.79 10.35
N GLN A 98 -18.59 -15.79 10.31
CA GLN A 98 -19.38 -14.68 9.76
C GLN A 98 -19.02 -13.34 10.43
N ASP A 99 -19.00 -13.32 11.77
CA ASP A 99 -18.71 -12.11 12.55
C ASP A 99 -17.22 -11.74 12.54
N TYR A 100 -16.33 -12.70 12.27
CA TYR A 100 -14.92 -12.42 11.97
C TYR A 100 -14.74 -11.73 10.61
N LEU A 101 -15.34 -12.29 9.54
CA LEU A 101 -15.28 -11.69 8.20
C LEU A 101 -15.92 -10.29 8.18
N LYS A 102 -17.11 -10.12 8.77
CA LYS A 102 -17.77 -8.81 8.87
C LYS A 102 -16.88 -7.74 9.50
N ARG A 103 -16.18 -8.07 10.61
CA ARG A 103 -15.22 -7.16 11.25
C ARG A 103 -13.99 -6.90 10.39
N LEU A 104 -13.45 -7.93 9.74
CA LEU A 104 -12.26 -7.81 8.89
C LEU A 104 -12.52 -6.87 7.70
N PHE A 105 -13.56 -7.12 6.91
CA PHE A 105 -13.91 -6.25 5.79
C PHE A 105 -14.32 -4.82 6.22
N ALA A 106 -15.02 -4.66 7.35
CA ALA A 106 -15.29 -3.33 7.89
C ALA A 106 -13.99 -2.57 8.23
N SER A 107 -12.97 -3.25 8.77
CA SER A 107 -11.67 -2.63 9.05
C SER A 107 -10.91 -2.27 7.75
N GLU A 108 -11.00 -3.08 6.70
CA GLU A 108 -10.43 -2.76 5.38
C GLU A 108 -11.09 -1.52 4.75
N GLN A 109 -12.42 -1.41 4.84
CA GLN A 109 -13.15 -0.22 4.35
C GLN A 109 -12.76 1.05 5.12
N GLN A 110 -12.55 0.95 6.44
CA GLN A 110 -12.05 2.06 7.25
C GLN A 110 -10.63 2.49 6.83
N VAL A 111 -9.74 1.54 6.53
CA VAL A 111 -8.39 1.83 6.03
C VAL A 111 -8.44 2.59 4.70
N ASN A 112 -9.26 2.13 3.73
CA ASN A 112 -9.43 2.82 2.44
C ASN A 112 -9.93 4.26 2.62
N LYS A 113 -11.01 4.44 3.40
CA LYS A 113 -11.59 5.76 3.70
C LYS A 113 -10.60 6.69 4.40
N LYS A 114 -9.71 6.15 5.24
CA LYS A 114 -8.69 6.95 5.94
C LYS A 114 -7.55 7.38 5.00
N LEU A 115 -7.14 6.51 4.07
CA LEU A 115 -6.16 6.83 3.02
C LEU A 115 -6.69 7.87 2.02
N GLU A 116 -8.01 8.03 1.90
CA GLU A 116 -8.67 9.06 1.09
C GLU A 116 -8.99 10.35 1.87
N SER A 117 -8.67 10.41 3.16
CA SER A 117 -8.88 11.61 3.98
C SER A 117 -7.80 12.67 3.74
N SER A 118 -8.16 13.94 3.85
CA SER A 118 -7.28 15.10 3.63
C SER A 118 -6.09 15.22 4.61
N THR A 119 -6.05 14.39 5.65
CA THR A 119 -4.95 14.33 6.63
C THR A 119 -3.78 13.46 6.15
N ALA A 120 -3.99 12.59 5.15
CA ALA A 120 -2.94 11.70 4.65
C ALA A 120 -1.89 12.46 3.83
N GLN A 121 -0.61 12.23 4.13
CA GLN A 121 0.50 12.81 3.37
C GLN A 121 0.57 12.13 2.00
N THR A 122 0.61 12.91 0.93
CA THR A 122 0.67 12.38 -0.44
C THR A 122 1.84 13.00 -1.19
N THR A 123 2.62 12.16 -1.87
CA THR A 123 3.62 12.56 -2.86
C THR A 123 3.16 12.06 -4.22
N TYR A 124 3.08 12.95 -5.20
CA TYR A 124 2.64 12.66 -6.55
C TYR A 124 3.75 13.04 -7.54
N LEU A 125 4.07 12.10 -8.42
CA LEU A 125 5.19 12.15 -9.35
C LEU A 125 4.72 11.88 -10.78
N GLU A 126 5.34 12.53 -11.75
CA GLU A 126 5.10 12.33 -13.18
C GLU A 126 6.42 11.99 -13.89
N ALA A 127 6.36 11.28 -15.01
CA ALA A 127 7.48 11.04 -15.89
C ALA A 127 6.96 11.12 -17.33
N HIS A 128 7.53 12.04 -18.11
CA HIS A 128 7.26 12.19 -19.52
C HIS A 128 8.31 11.41 -20.31
N THR A 129 7.87 10.55 -21.24
CA THR A 129 8.76 9.74 -22.09
C THR A 129 8.21 9.71 -23.51
N ASP A 130 9.06 9.43 -24.50
CA ASP A 130 8.66 9.45 -25.91
C ASP A 130 7.54 8.43 -26.24
N ASP A 131 7.41 7.36 -25.45
CA ASP A 131 6.37 6.32 -25.59
C ASP A 131 5.06 6.71 -24.88
N ASP A 132 5.10 6.90 -23.56
CA ASP A 132 3.92 7.31 -22.77
C ASP A 132 4.30 8.14 -21.53
N ASP A 133 3.44 9.11 -21.19
CA ASP A 133 3.47 9.86 -19.95
C ASP A 133 2.90 9.02 -18.79
N LYS A 134 3.59 8.97 -17.64
CA LYS A 134 3.28 8.03 -16.54
C LYS A 134 3.25 8.73 -15.18
N PHE A 135 2.23 8.46 -14.37
CA PHE A 135 2.14 8.99 -13.01
C PHE A 135 2.38 7.93 -11.93
N TRP A 136 2.87 8.39 -10.77
CA TRP A 136 3.05 7.61 -9.55
C TRP A 136 2.63 8.44 -8.33
N GLN A 137 1.54 8.05 -7.68
CA GLN A 137 1.08 8.64 -6.43
C GLN A 137 1.37 7.69 -5.26
N ILE A 138 1.95 8.21 -4.18
CA ILE A 138 2.15 7.50 -2.93
C ILE A 138 1.53 8.32 -1.80
N THR A 139 0.45 7.82 -1.23
CA THR A 139 -0.22 8.35 -0.04
C THR A 139 0.15 7.51 1.18
N ILE A 140 0.46 8.15 2.30
CA ILE A 140 0.79 7.53 3.58
C ILE A 140 -0.09 8.10 4.70
N ASP A 141 -0.62 7.19 5.50
CA ASP A 141 -1.30 7.47 6.75
C ASP A 141 -0.75 6.55 7.84
N ASN A 142 -0.09 7.13 8.84
CA ASN A 142 0.58 6.41 9.93
C ASN A 142 1.49 5.27 9.44
N LYS A 143 1.01 4.01 9.53
CA LYS A 143 1.74 2.77 9.22
C LYS A 143 1.25 2.11 7.92
N THR A 144 0.41 2.78 7.14
CA THR A 144 -0.22 2.23 5.94
C THR A 144 0.03 3.15 4.75
N THR A 145 0.32 2.58 3.58
CA THR A 145 0.56 3.32 2.34
C THR A 145 -0.35 2.84 1.22
N LYS A 146 -0.97 3.77 0.46
CA LYS A 146 -1.66 3.54 -0.82
C LYS A 146 -0.75 4.05 -1.93
N THR A 147 -0.33 3.17 -2.84
CA THR A 147 0.35 3.54 -4.08
C THR A 147 -0.64 3.41 -5.24
N LYS A 148 -0.90 4.48 -5.99
CA LYS A 148 -1.69 4.48 -7.24
C LYS A 148 -0.75 4.82 -8.40
N TYR A 149 -0.82 4.10 -9.51
CA TYR A 149 -0.01 4.39 -10.70
C TYR A 149 -0.67 3.98 -12.01
N GLY A 150 -0.39 4.72 -13.07
CA GLY A 150 -0.96 4.49 -14.41
C GLY A 150 -0.31 5.39 -15.47
N ILE A 151 -0.94 5.45 -16.63
CA ILE A 151 -0.62 6.40 -17.72
C ILE A 151 -1.33 7.73 -17.42
N LEU A 152 -0.71 8.85 -17.80
CA LEU A 152 -1.30 10.19 -17.68
C LEU A 152 -2.31 10.42 -18.82
N GLY A 153 -3.47 10.96 -18.49
CA GLY A 153 -4.53 11.25 -19.46
C GLY A 153 -5.43 10.05 -19.82
N GLU A 154 -5.07 8.83 -19.42
CA GLU A 154 -6.01 7.70 -19.39
C GLU A 154 -7.03 7.84 -18.25
N ASP A 155 -8.09 7.03 -18.30
CA ASP A 155 -9.06 6.95 -17.20
C ASP A 155 -8.38 6.44 -15.92
N ASP A 156 -8.53 7.23 -14.87
CA ASP A 156 -8.04 6.98 -13.51
C ASP A 156 -8.56 5.63 -12.94
N SER A 157 -9.60 5.04 -13.54
CA SER A 157 -10.15 3.70 -13.23
C SER A 157 -9.26 2.52 -13.68
N GLU A 158 -8.40 2.72 -14.68
CA GLU A 158 -7.44 1.72 -15.15
C GLU A 158 -6.24 1.57 -14.22
N ALA A 159 -5.87 2.66 -13.54
CA ALA A 159 -4.72 2.75 -12.66
C ALA A 159 -4.65 1.63 -11.62
N ILE A 160 -3.43 1.17 -11.34
CA ILE A 160 -3.17 0.10 -10.39
C ILE A 160 -2.97 0.67 -8.99
N ILE A 161 -3.74 0.13 -8.04
CA ILE A 161 -3.61 0.41 -6.61
C ILE A 161 -2.82 -0.72 -5.93
N LEU A 162 -1.97 -0.35 -4.97
CA LEU A 162 -1.31 -1.23 -4.02
C LEU A 162 -1.36 -0.62 -2.61
N ILE A 163 -2.06 -1.29 -1.69
CA ILE A 163 -2.08 -0.92 -0.27
C ILE A 163 -1.16 -1.85 0.52
N LYS A 164 -0.36 -1.28 1.43
CA LYS A 164 0.58 -2.01 2.28
C LYS A 164 0.62 -1.46 3.70
N ASP A 165 0.58 -2.37 4.68
CA ASP A 165 0.81 -2.08 6.09
C ASP A 165 2.27 -2.35 6.49
N PHE A 166 2.71 -1.64 7.52
CA PHE A 166 4.02 -1.74 8.16
C PHE A 166 3.85 -1.93 9.68
N SER A 167 4.91 -2.34 10.39
CA SER A 167 4.82 -2.51 11.84
C SER A 167 4.80 -1.17 12.56
N THR A 168 5.50 -0.16 12.03
CA THR A 168 5.61 1.19 12.59
C THR A 168 5.46 2.28 11.54
N ASN A 169 5.09 3.49 11.98
CA ASN A 169 5.05 4.68 11.12
C ASN A 169 6.42 4.99 10.49
N GLN A 170 7.52 4.72 11.21
CA GLN A 170 8.88 4.96 10.70
C GLN A 170 9.24 4.02 9.54
N GLU A 171 8.80 2.76 9.58
CA GLU A 171 8.97 1.83 8.47
C GLU A 171 8.16 2.23 7.23
N ALA A 172 6.92 2.68 7.43
CA ALA A 172 6.09 3.20 6.35
C ALA A 172 6.76 4.42 5.69
N GLN A 173 7.25 5.38 6.49
CA GLN A 173 7.96 6.55 5.94
C GLN A 173 9.24 6.15 5.19
N LYS A 174 10.08 5.27 5.76
CA LYS A 174 11.28 4.74 5.09
C LYS A 174 10.95 4.06 3.76
N TYR A 175 9.81 3.38 3.66
CA TYR A 175 9.34 2.78 2.41
C TYR A 175 8.92 3.83 1.38
N VAL A 176 8.18 4.86 1.79
CA VAL A 176 7.82 6.00 0.92
C VAL A 176 9.07 6.71 0.41
N ASP A 177 9.99 7.09 1.30
CA ASP A 177 11.23 7.79 0.95
C ASP A 177 12.06 6.97 -0.06
N LYS A 178 12.21 5.66 0.19
CA LYS A 178 12.89 4.74 -0.72
C LYS A 178 12.20 4.67 -2.08
N LYS A 179 10.87 4.63 -2.12
CA LYS A 179 10.11 4.54 -3.38
C LYS A 179 10.13 5.83 -4.18
N VAL A 180 10.05 6.99 -3.52
CA VAL A 180 10.25 8.30 -4.15
C VAL A 180 11.66 8.39 -4.73
N GLN A 181 12.71 8.04 -3.98
CA GLN A 181 14.09 8.03 -4.49
C GLN A 181 14.31 7.05 -5.65
N GLU A 182 13.71 5.87 -5.61
CA GLU A 182 13.74 4.89 -6.71
C GLU A 182 13.10 5.45 -7.98
N LYS A 183 12.01 6.23 -7.85
CA LYS A 183 11.29 6.84 -8.96
C LYS A 183 12.02 8.05 -9.54
N VAL A 184 12.53 8.96 -8.70
CA VAL A 184 13.33 10.11 -9.15
C VAL A 184 14.59 9.65 -9.90
N LYS A 185 15.26 8.58 -9.45
CA LYS A 185 16.38 7.96 -10.18
C LYS A 185 16.00 7.35 -11.55
N ARG A 186 14.71 7.14 -11.80
CA ARG A 186 14.15 6.63 -13.06
C ARG A 186 13.53 7.73 -13.93
N GLY A 187 13.83 9.00 -13.66
CA GLY A 187 13.37 10.13 -14.45
C GLY A 187 12.04 10.77 -14.03
N TYR A 188 11.43 10.34 -12.91
CA TYR A 188 10.20 10.96 -12.41
C TYR A 188 10.50 12.31 -11.71
N THR A 189 9.71 13.34 -12.00
CA THR A 189 9.66 14.61 -11.27
C THR A 189 8.64 14.55 -10.12
N ILE A 190 8.73 15.46 -9.15
CA ILE A 190 7.76 15.57 -8.04
C ILE A 190 6.93 16.83 -8.27
N GLU A 191 5.69 16.66 -8.73
CA GLU A 191 4.81 17.78 -9.07
C GLU A 191 4.04 18.31 -7.85
N LYS A 192 3.58 17.41 -6.97
CA LYS A 192 2.75 17.77 -5.81
C LYS A 192 3.15 16.97 -4.58
N GLN A 193 3.26 17.65 -3.43
CA GLN A 193 3.45 17.01 -2.14
C GLN A 193 2.59 17.71 -1.07
N THR A 194 1.72 16.94 -0.42
CA THR A 194 0.86 17.41 0.69
C THR A 194 1.27 16.72 1.99
N GLY A 195 1.16 17.44 3.11
CA GLY A 195 1.64 16.98 4.43
C GLY A 195 2.95 17.63 4.84
N THR A 196 2.92 18.39 5.94
CA THR A 196 4.08 19.07 6.51
C THR A 196 4.93 18.11 7.35
N VAL A 197 6.01 17.60 6.77
CA VAL A 197 7.21 17.25 7.56
C VAL A 197 8.19 18.41 7.45
N GLY A 198 8.52 19.01 8.58
CA GLY A 198 9.31 20.23 8.68
C GLY A 198 10.78 20.03 8.28
N THR A 199 11.05 19.99 6.98
CA THR A 199 12.41 20.14 6.46
C THR A 199 12.67 21.62 6.19
N LYS A 200 13.65 22.22 6.87
CA LYS A 200 14.12 23.60 6.58
C LYS A 200 14.50 23.68 5.10
N ARG A 201 13.61 24.20 4.24
CA ARG A 201 13.98 24.66 2.90
C ARG A 201 14.98 25.78 3.11
N LYS A 202 16.26 25.47 2.89
CA LYS A 202 17.33 26.46 2.85
C LYS A 202 17.01 27.37 1.66
N ARG A 203 16.31 28.49 1.91
CA ARG A 203 16.02 29.48 0.88
C ARG A 203 17.35 29.84 0.25
N GLY A 204 17.48 29.65 -1.06
CA GLY A 204 18.61 30.14 -1.82
C GLY A 204 18.63 31.65 -1.68
N ALA A 205 19.48 32.16 -0.80
CA ALA A 205 19.75 33.58 -0.72
C ALA A 205 20.66 33.91 -1.91
N SER A 206 20.05 34.33 -3.01
CA SER A 206 20.75 35.08 -4.05
C SER A 206 21.42 36.28 -3.39
N ASN A 207 22.73 36.21 -3.17
CA ASN A 207 23.48 37.35 -2.67
C ASN A 207 24.47 37.80 -3.73
N VAL A 208 24.16 38.94 -4.33
CA VAL A 208 24.95 39.60 -5.36
C VAL A 208 26.32 39.93 -4.78
N ARG A 209 27.37 39.49 -5.48
CA ARG A 209 28.77 39.68 -5.11
C ARG A 209 29.16 41.16 -5.25
N LYS A 210 29.04 41.96 -4.18
CA LYS A 210 29.76 43.24 -4.06
C LYS A 210 31.21 43.01 -3.62
N THR A 211 32.09 43.83 -4.15
CA THR A 211 33.55 43.79 -4.02
C THR A 211 34.03 44.29 -2.64
N PRO A 212 35.29 43.98 -2.25
CA PRO A 212 35.79 44.26 -0.89
C PRO A 212 36.51 45.60 -0.77
N ASP A 213 36.41 46.25 0.38
CA ASP A 213 37.38 47.27 0.82
C ASP A 213 37.70 47.12 2.33
N LYS A 214 38.96 46.73 2.61
CA LYS A 214 39.89 47.27 3.63
C LYS A 214 39.23 47.96 4.85
N ARG A 215 39.56 47.66 6.11
CA ARG A 215 40.91 47.86 6.70
C ARG A 215 40.92 47.63 8.24
N GLN A 216 41.72 46.68 8.74
CA GLN A 216 42.47 46.70 10.03
C GLN A 216 41.67 46.80 11.37
N LYS A 217 42.15 46.38 12.56
CA LYS A 217 43.36 45.65 13.03
C LYS A 217 43.12 45.20 14.50
N LEU A 218 43.79 44.12 14.96
CA LEU A 218 44.25 43.86 16.35
C LEU A 218 43.16 43.80 17.47
N ALA A 219 43.14 42.89 18.46
CA ALA A 219 43.93 41.72 18.83
C ALA A 219 43.01 40.80 19.72
N ASN A 220 43.40 39.83 20.56
CA ASN A 220 44.72 39.40 21.03
C ASN A 220 44.79 37.90 21.45
N THR A 221 45.89 37.55 22.09
CA THR A 221 46.43 36.27 22.61
C THR A 221 45.74 35.54 23.76
N LYS A 222 45.80 34.18 23.67
CA LYS A 222 46.17 33.18 24.72
C LYS A 222 45.28 33.09 26.00
N THR A 223 45.26 32.02 26.81
CA THR A 223 46.24 30.94 27.09
C THR A 223 45.54 29.68 27.68
N THR A 224 46.17 28.49 27.56
CA THR A 224 46.25 27.32 28.50
C THR A 224 45.25 27.10 29.66
N ALA A 225 44.99 25.90 30.19
CA ALA A 225 45.25 24.47 29.86
C ALA A 225 44.68 23.60 31.02
N THR A 226 44.93 22.27 31.00
CA THR A 226 45.02 21.35 32.19
C THR A 226 43.74 21.11 33.03
N ASN A 227 43.50 19.95 33.69
CA ASN A 227 44.08 18.59 33.69
C ASN A 227 43.19 17.65 34.55
N THR A 228 43.36 16.32 34.42
CA THR A 228 43.13 15.25 35.44
C THR A 228 41.70 14.99 36.00
N LYS A 229 41.36 13.85 36.65
CA LYS A 229 41.75 12.39 36.63
C LYS A 229 41.03 11.70 37.83
N LYS A 230 40.86 10.35 37.80
CA LYS A 230 40.27 9.47 38.86
C LYS A 230 38.74 9.66 39.05
N ARG A 231 37.97 8.67 39.53
CA ARG A 231 38.22 7.38 40.23
C ARG A 231 37.04 6.42 39.89
N SER A 232 37.20 5.11 39.64
CA SER A 232 37.09 3.98 40.61
C SER A 232 36.10 4.24 41.76
N SER A 233 35.21 3.33 42.19
CA SER A 233 35.17 1.85 42.10
C SER A 233 33.77 1.37 42.60
N ASN A 234 33.11 0.37 42.00
CA ASN A 234 33.10 -1.07 42.37
C ASN A 234 32.24 -1.47 43.60
N LYS A 235 31.62 -2.66 43.53
CA LYS A 235 30.89 -3.42 44.58
C LYS A 235 29.56 -2.83 45.09
N THR A 236 28.56 -3.62 45.50
CA THR A 236 28.49 -5.10 45.67
C THR A 236 27.17 -5.62 45.13
#